data_AF-A0A160MH04-F1
#
_entry.id   AF-A0A160MH04-F1
#
_cell.length_a   1.000
_cell.length_b   1.000
_cell.length_c   1.000
_cell.angle_alpha   90.00
_cell.angle_beta   90.00
_cell.angle_gamma   90.00
#
_symmetry.space_group_name_H-M   'P 1'
#
loop_
_entity.id
_entity.type
_entity.pdbx_description
1 polymer ?
#
loop_
_entity_poly.entity_id
_entity_poly.type
_entity_poly.pdbx_seq_one_letter_code
_entity_poly.pdbx_strand_id
1 'polypeptide(L)'
;MKNTYLTSYFPLLAIILFSTSLALKTQMELVYFLKKTGIFQGMLEFFSEGGVKLSLTVLLLVLFFMVFAALKLVADTINGLSLLFFSKDLEGESLTKSRQGSAIYFIGGALSLLSLFSYIGIAILFAAATFIYFSYFVYKASSSLTASGIAGVIFFQVMVWSSLLTGILYLSLKIHNSIMASLPI
;
A
#
# COMPACT_ATOMS: atom_id res chain seq x y z
N MET A 1 25.26 13.52 8.29
CA MET A 1 25.56 13.03 6.92
C MET A 1 24.45 12.09 6.49
N LYS A 2 23.57 12.51 5.58
CA LYS A 2 22.42 11.71 5.12
C LYS A 2 22.93 10.74 4.06
N ASN A 3 23.02 9.45 4.36
CA ASN A 3 23.44 8.46 3.36
C ASN A 3 22.30 8.27 2.35
N THR A 4 22.42 8.90 1.17
CA THR A 4 21.43 8.87 0.09
C THR A 4 21.05 7.44 -0.30
N TYR A 5 22.00 6.49 -0.22
CA TYR A 5 21.76 5.08 -0.50
C TYR A 5 20.87 4.39 0.53
N LEU A 6 20.92 4.76 1.81
CA LEU A 6 20.01 4.16 2.80
C LEU A 6 18.58 4.68 2.61
N THR A 7 18.43 5.99 2.35
CA THR A 7 17.11 6.61 2.19
C THR A 7 16.40 6.20 0.90
N SER A 8 17.12 5.77 -0.14
CA SER A 8 16.51 5.29 -1.38
C SER A 8 15.80 3.94 -1.22
N TYR A 9 16.15 3.14 -0.21
CA TYR A 9 15.48 1.86 0.09
C TYR A 9 14.28 2.00 1.03
N PHE A 10 13.99 3.19 1.54
CA PHE A 10 12.83 3.40 2.44
C PHE A 10 11.48 3.00 1.85
N PRO A 11 11.18 3.21 0.55
CA PRO A 11 9.95 2.68 -0.04
C PRO A 11 9.86 1.15 0.06
N LEU A 12 10.97 0.45 -0.20
CA LEU A 12 11.02 -1.01 -0.11
C LEU A 12 10.79 -1.47 1.33
N LEU A 13 11.48 -0.85 2.29
CA LEU A 13 11.31 -1.16 3.71
C LEU A 13 9.88 -0.89 4.18
N ALA A 14 9.27 0.22 3.75
CA ALA A 14 7.88 0.53 4.07
C ALA A 14 6.92 -0.54 3.52
N ILE A 15 7.12 -0.98 2.27
CA ILE A 15 6.33 -2.05 1.66
C ILE A 15 6.47 -3.34 2.48
N ILE A 16 7.69 -3.73 2.87
CA ILE A 16 7.94 -4.92 3.69
C ILE A 16 7.20 -4.80 5.03
N LEU A 17 7.26 -3.66 5.70
CA LEU A 17 6.64 -3.44 7.00
C LEU A 17 5.12 -3.53 6.94
N PHE A 18 4.46 -2.80 6.02
CA PHE A 18 3.02 -2.88 5.84
C PHE A 18 2.55 -4.28 5.42
N SER A 19 3.31 -4.94 4.54
CA SER A 19 3.02 -6.31 4.11
C SER A 19 3.14 -7.29 5.27
N THR A 20 4.13 -7.12 6.13
CA THR A 20 4.32 -7.95 7.32
C THR A 20 3.16 -7.78 8.30
N SER A 21 2.72 -6.54 8.55
CA SER A 21 1.59 -6.26 9.43
C SER A 21 0.31 -6.93 8.94
N LEU A 22 0.00 -6.82 7.64
CA LEU A 22 -1.17 -7.49 7.05
C LEU A 22 -1.02 -9.01 7.00
N ALA A 23 0.18 -9.52 6.69
CA ALA A 23 0.45 -10.94 6.64
C ALA A 23 0.23 -11.59 8.00
N LEU A 24 0.75 -11.00 9.08
CA LEU A 24 0.57 -11.51 10.44
C LEU A 24 -0.90 -11.48 10.87
N LYS A 25 -1.62 -10.36 10.65
CA LYS A 25 -3.05 -10.28 11.00
C LYS A 25 -3.89 -11.28 10.21
N THR A 26 -3.64 -11.41 8.91
CA THR A 26 -4.35 -12.37 8.04
C THR A 26 -4.02 -13.81 8.39
N GLN A 27 -2.76 -14.09 8.75
CA GLN A 27 -2.32 -15.40 9.20
C GLN A 27 -3.03 -15.82 10.49
N MET A 28 -3.21 -14.91 11.45
CA MET A 28 -3.96 -15.20 12.69
C MET A 28 -5.41 -15.62 12.39
N GLU A 29 -6.12 -14.87 11.55
CA GLU A 29 -7.51 -15.18 11.16
C GLU A 29 -7.60 -16.47 10.35
N LEU A 30 -6.67 -16.68 9.42
CA LEU A 30 -6.64 -17.87 8.57
C LEU A 30 -6.36 -19.13 9.38
N VAL A 31 -5.42 -19.08 10.33
CA VAL A 31 -5.18 -20.21 11.24
C VAL A 31 -6.39 -20.49 12.12
N TYR A 32 -7.07 -19.46 12.62
CA TYR A 32 -8.33 -19.64 13.36
C TYR A 32 -9.39 -20.34 12.51
N PHE A 33 -9.56 -19.92 11.26
CA PHE A 33 -10.47 -20.56 10.30
C PHE A 33 -10.09 -22.02 10.03
N LEU A 34 -8.82 -22.30 9.75
CA LEU A 34 -8.31 -23.66 9.48
C LEU A 34 -8.48 -24.59 10.70
N LYS A 35 -8.32 -24.05 11.92
CA LYS A 35 -8.58 -24.81 13.17
C LYS A 35 -10.07 -25.12 13.29
N LYS A 36 -10.94 -24.15 13.02
CA LYS A 36 -12.40 -24.32 13.09
C LYS A 36 -12.92 -25.36 12.09
N THR A 37 -12.32 -25.48 10.92
CA THR A 37 -12.70 -26.45 9.88
C THR A 37 -12.01 -27.82 10.03
N GLY A 38 -11.13 -27.99 11.03
CA GLY A 38 -10.36 -29.22 11.24
C GLY A 38 -9.18 -29.41 10.28
N ILE A 39 -9.05 -28.58 9.24
CA ILE A 39 -7.97 -28.65 8.24
C ILE A 39 -6.60 -28.47 8.90
N PHE A 40 -6.51 -27.58 9.89
CA PHE A 40 -5.24 -27.33 10.60
C PHE A 40 -4.69 -28.59 11.25
N GLN A 41 -5.54 -29.49 11.76
CA GLN A 41 -5.11 -30.73 12.38
C GLN A 41 -4.46 -31.67 11.36
N GLY A 42 -5.03 -31.79 10.16
CA GLY A 42 -4.44 -32.57 9.08
C GLY A 42 -3.10 -32.00 8.60
N MET A 43 -2.92 -30.67 8.65
CA MET A 43 -1.62 -30.06 8.33
C MET A 43 -0.53 -30.40 9.36
N LEU A 44 -0.91 -30.59 10.63
CA LEU A 44 0.02 -30.93 11.71
C LEU A 44 0.58 -32.35 11.60
N GLU A 45 -0.02 -33.22 10.78
CA GLU A 45 0.53 -34.55 10.47
C GLU A 45 1.82 -34.46 9.64
N PHE A 46 1.99 -33.39 8.87
CA PHE A 46 3.13 -33.19 7.97
C PHE A 46 4.08 -32.07 8.42
N PHE A 47 3.58 -31.08 9.17
CA PHE A 47 4.34 -29.90 9.58
C PHE A 47 4.18 -29.60 11.07
N SER A 48 5.20 -28.98 11.68
CA SER A 48 5.05 -28.43 13.02
C SER A 48 4.12 -27.22 13.03
N GLU A 49 3.50 -26.90 14.17
CA GLU A 49 2.62 -25.73 14.29
C GLU A 49 3.35 -24.43 13.90
N GLY A 50 4.62 -24.29 14.31
CA GLY A 50 5.47 -23.18 13.90
C GLY A 50 5.74 -23.18 12.40
N GLY A 51 5.98 -24.34 11.80
CA GLY A 51 6.21 -24.49 10.35
C GLY A 51 5.00 -24.09 9.51
N VAL A 52 3.79 -24.45 9.93
CA VAL A 52 2.55 -24.03 9.26
C VAL A 52 2.37 -22.52 9.35
N LYS A 53 2.50 -21.94 10.55
CA LYS A 53 2.34 -20.50 10.77
C LYS A 53 3.38 -19.68 9.98
N LEU A 54 4.64 -20.12 9.98
CA LEU A 54 5.71 -19.46 9.24
C LEU A 54 5.46 -19.52 7.73
N SER A 55 5.12 -20.70 7.20
CA SER A 55 4.82 -20.88 5.77
C SER A 55 3.66 -19.99 5.31
N LEU A 56 2.57 -19.94 6.09
CA LEU A 56 1.44 -19.06 5.81
C LEU A 56 1.84 -17.58 5.86
N THR A 57 2.66 -17.19 6.85
CA THR A 57 3.14 -15.81 6.97
C THR A 57 3.97 -15.41 5.76
N VAL A 58 4.90 -16.25 5.32
CA VAL A 58 5.75 -15.98 4.14
C VAL A 58 4.90 -15.89 2.87
N LEU A 59 3.96 -16.82 2.67
CA LEU A 59 3.04 -16.80 1.54
C LEU A 59 2.24 -15.48 1.48
N LEU A 60 1.63 -15.10 2.61
CA LEU A 60 0.85 -13.87 2.72
C LEU A 60 1.71 -12.62 2.59
N LEU A 61 2.93 -12.63 3.14
CA LEU A 61 3.89 -11.55 3.01
C LEU A 61 4.20 -11.27 1.53
N VAL A 62 4.51 -12.32 0.76
CA VAL A 62 4.78 -12.20 -0.69
C VAL A 62 3.56 -11.67 -1.42
N LEU A 63 2.36 -12.16 -1.09
CA LEU A 63 1.11 -11.69 -1.68
C LEU A 63 0.89 -10.19 -1.44
N PHE A 64 0.97 -9.73 -0.19
CA PHE A 64 0.78 -8.31 0.13
C PHE A 64 1.91 -7.43 -0.40
N PHE A 65 3.14 -7.95 -0.41
CA PHE A 65 4.28 -7.25 -0.99
C PHE A 65 4.03 -6.94 -2.48
N MET A 66 3.53 -7.91 -3.25
CA MET A 66 3.20 -7.70 -4.66
C MET A 66 2.13 -6.62 -4.85
N VAL A 67 1.08 -6.62 -4.01
CA VAL A 67 0.01 -5.61 -4.06
C VAL A 67 0.56 -4.21 -3.80
N PHE A 68 1.36 -4.03 -2.75
CA PHE A 68 1.95 -2.73 -2.43
C PHE A 68 3.02 -2.30 -3.45
N ALA A 69 3.81 -3.22 -3.98
CA ALA A 69 4.76 -2.93 -5.03
C ALA A 69 4.07 -2.45 -6.32
N ALA A 70 2.96 -3.10 -6.70
CA ALA A 70 2.14 -2.67 -7.82
C ALA A 70 1.52 -1.29 -7.57
N LEU A 71 0.96 -1.06 -6.38
CA LEU A 71 0.39 0.23 -6.00
C LEU A 71 1.45 1.36 -6.06
N LYS A 72 2.67 1.07 -5.59
CA LYS A 72 3.80 2.00 -5.62
C LYS A 72 4.24 2.30 -7.06
N LEU A 73 4.25 1.32 -7.96
CA LEU A 73 4.53 1.54 -9.38
C LEU A 73 3.49 2.46 -10.02
N VAL A 74 2.20 2.19 -9.79
CA VAL A 74 1.09 3.03 -10.28
C VAL A 74 1.22 4.46 -9.73
N ALA A 75 1.52 4.60 -8.44
CA ALA A 75 1.72 5.91 -7.81
C ALA A 75 2.89 6.69 -8.43
N ASP A 76 4.04 6.04 -8.64
CA ASP A 76 5.20 6.66 -9.29
C ASP A 76 4.84 7.14 -10.71
N THR A 77 4.07 6.36 -11.48
CA THR A 77 3.59 6.74 -12.81
C THR A 77 2.63 7.93 -12.76
N ILE A 78 1.64 7.92 -11.88
CA ILE A 78 0.68 9.02 -11.73
C ILE A 78 1.39 10.31 -11.30
N ASN A 79 2.32 10.22 -10.34
CA ASN A 79 3.15 11.35 -9.91
C ASN A 79 3.96 11.91 -11.08
N GLY A 80 4.63 11.03 -11.85
CA GLY A 80 5.41 11.41 -13.03
C GLY A 80 4.56 12.12 -14.08
N LEU A 81 3.39 11.57 -14.44
CA LEU A 81 2.47 12.17 -15.40
C LEU A 81 1.94 13.53 -14.91
N SER A 82 1.62 13.64 -13.62
CA SER A 82 1.16 14.91 -13.05
C SER A 82 2.22 16.01 -13.17
N LEU A 83 3.49 15.69 -12.93
CA LEU A 83 4.57 16.67 -13.10
C LEU A 83 4.85 16.95 -14.57
N LEU A 84 4.77 15.94 -15.45
CA LEU A 84 4.95 16.13 -16.89
C LEU A 84 3.95 17.14 -17.48
N PHE A 85 2.68 17.07 -17.06
CA PHE A 85 1.64 17.96 -17.58
C PHE A 85 1.65 19.37 -16.98
N PHE A 86 2.08 19.52 -15.72
CA PHE A 86 1.87 20.76 -14.98
C PHE A 86 3.14 21.45 -14.48
N SER A 87 4.30 20.77 -14.52
CA SER A 87 5.59 21.32 -14.11
C SER A 87 6.32 22.00 -15.26
N LYS A 88 7.07 23.05 -14.93
CA LYS A 88 8.07 23.66 -15.82
C LYS A 88 9.45 23.01 -15.68
N ASP A 89 9.58 22.04 -14.78
CA ASP A 89 10.81 21.33 -14.49
C ASP A 89 11.13 20.33 -15.61
N LEU A 90 12.15 20.66 -16.41
CA LEU A 90 12.65 19.83 -17.52
C LEU A 90 13.69 18.79 -17.05
N GLU A 91 14.33 19.00 -15.89
CA GLU A 91 15.41 18.16 -15.37
C GLU A 91 14.94 17.10 -14.36
N GLY A 92 13.70 17.23 -13.87
CA GLY A 92 13.08 16.25 -12.97
C GLY A 92 13.51 16.37 -11.51
N GLU A 93 14.13 17.49 -11.11
CA GLU A 93 14.54 17.73 -9.72
C GLU A 93 13.39 17.60 -8.72
N SER A 94 12.17 17.95 -9.14
CA SER A 94 10.94 17.87 -8.35
C SER A 94 10.62 16.42 -7.94
N LEU A 95 10.83 15.47 -8.86
CA LEU A 95 10.65 14.03 -8.60
C LEU A 95 11.72 13.51 -7.62
N THR A 96 12.98 13.93 -7.80
CA THR A 96 14.10 13.51 -6.96
C THR A 96 13.97 14.04 -5.53
N LYS A 97 13.49 15.28 -5.37
CA LYS A 97 13.19 15.88 -4.06
C LYS A 97 12.01 15.21 -3.37
N SER A 98 10.97 14.83 -4.12
CA SER A 98 9.81 14.08 -3.59
C SER A 98 10.18 12.69 -3.04
N ARG A 99 11.17 12.01 -3.64
CA ARG A 99 11.65 10.70 -3.15
C ARG A 99 12.14 10.71 -1.70
N GLN A 100 12.51 11.87 -1.16
CA GLN A 100 12.88 12.02 0.25
C GLN A 100 11.68 11.87 1.20
N GLY A 101 10.45 12.00 0.71
CA GLY A 101 9.21 11.77 1.46
C GLY A 101 8.95 10.29 1.80
N SER A 102 9.75 9.36 1.26
CA SER A 102 9.65 7.92 1.54
C SER A 102 9.80 7.55 3.02
N ALA A 103 10.46 8.38 3.82
CA ALA A 103 10.56 8.22 5.26
C ALA A 103 9.18 8.23 5.96
N ILE A 104 8.19 8.94 5.40
CA ILE A 104 6.83 9.03 5.94
C ILE A 104 6.17 7.63 5.91
N TYR A 105 6.27 6.94 4.78
CA TYR A 105 5.77 5.57 4.65
C TYR A 105 6.55 4.57 5.50
N PHE A 106 7.86 4.76 5.67
CA PHE A 106 8.66 3.90 6.55
C PHE A 106 8.20 3.99 8.01
N ILE A 107 8.01 5.20 8.53
CA ILE A 107 7.50 5.43 9.89
C ILE A 107 6.07 4.88 10.02
N GLY A 108 5.20 5.15 9.04
CA GLY A 108 3.85 4.58 9.01
C GLY A 108 3.84 3.05 9.01
N GLY A 109 4.75 2.43 8.25
CA GLY A 109 4.94 0.98 8.22
C GLY A 109 5.39 0.43 9.57
N ALA A 110 6.35 1.09 10.23
CA ALA A 110 6.80 0.69 11.56
C ALA A 110 5.66 0.78 12.59
N LEU A 111 4.88 1.87 12.56
CA LEU A 111 3.70 2.04 13.43
C LEU A 111 2.60 1.01 13.13
N SER A 112 2.50 0.54 11.89
CA SER A 112 1.49 -0.47 11.51
C SER A 112 1.69 -1.80 12.24
N LEU A 113 2.93 -2.14 12.61
CA LEU A 113 3.25 -3.33 13.42
C LEU A 113 2.72 -3.22 14.86
N LEU A 114 2.41 -2.02 15.36
CA LEU A 114 1.73 -1.86 16.64
C LEU A 114 0.22 -2.11 16.54
N SER A 115 -0.33 -2.08 15.32
CA SER A 115 -1.75 -2.25 15.02
C SER A 115 -2.12 -3.65 14.53
N LEU A 116 -1.32 -4.68 14.86
CA LEU A 116 -1.49 -6.06 14.39
C LEU A 116 -2.85 -6.69 14.75
N PHE A 117 -3.58 -6.13 15.70
CA PHE A 117 -4.88 -6.65 16.13
C PHE A 117 -6.06 -6.10 15.31
N SER A 118 -5.85 -5.07 14.48
CA SER A 118 -6.93 -4.40 13.74
C SER A 118 -6.56 -4.10 12.29
N TYR A 119 -7.30 -4.69 11.35
CA TYR A 119 -7.20 -4.34 9.93
C TYR A 119 -7.48 -2.85 9.68
N ILE A 120 -8.46 -2.31 10.41
CA ILE A 120 -8.84 -0.89 10.33
C ILE A 120 -7.68 -0.01 10.81
N GLY A 121 -6.98 -0.40 11.88
CA GLY A 121 -5.81 0.32 12.37
C GLY A 121 -4.68 0.39 11.34
N ILE A 122 -4.35 -0.73 10.71
CA ILE A 122 -3.34 -0.79 9.64
C ILE A 122 -3.77 0.08 8.44
N ALA A 123 -5.03 0.00 8.03
CA ALA A 123 -5.57 0.78 6.92
C ALA A 123 -5.55 2.29 7.19
N ILE A 124 -5.93 2.72 8.41
CA ILE A 124 -5.88 4.14 8.82
C ILE A 124 -4.44 4.65 8.80
N LEU A 125 -3.47 3.87 9.30
CA LEU A 125 -2.06 4.27 9.29
C LEU A 125 -1.50 4.40 7.87
N PHE A 126 -1.90 3.49 6.97
CA PHE A 126 -1.53 3.59 5.56
C PHE A 126 -2.14 4.82 4.88
N ALA A 127 -3.44 5.09 5.13
CA ALA A 127 -4.13 6.26 4.60
C ALA A 127 -3.55 7.58 5.14
N ALA A 128 -3.25 7.64 6.45
CA ALA A 128 -2.60 8.79 7.07
C ALA A 128 -1.20 9.04 6.49
N ALA A 129 -0.38 8.00 6.34
CA ALA A 129 0.92 8.10 5.71
C ALA A 129 0.81 8.61 4.25
N THR A 130 -0.19 8.13 3.52
CA THR A 130 -0.47 8.56 2.14
C THR A 130 -0.87 10.04 2.08
N PHE A 131 -1.75 10.48 2.97
CA PHE A 131 -2.20 11.87 3.04
C PHE A 131 -1.06 12.84 3.42
N ILE A 132 -0.24 12.45 4.40
CA ILE A 132 0.94 13.23 4.82
C ILE A 132 1.96 13.27 3.68
N TYR A 133 2.22 12.15 3.00
CA TYR A 133 3.10 12.11 1.83
C TYR A 133 2.59 12.98 0.69
N PHE A 134 1.29 12.94 0.39
CA PHE A 134 0.69 13.78 -0.64
C PHE A 134 0.85 15.28 -0.32
N SER A 135 0.59 15.67 0.93
CA SER A 135 0.80 17.05 1.39
C SER A 135 2.27 17.48 1.26
N TYR A 136 3.20 16.60 1.64
CA TYR A 136 4.64 16.83 1.47
C TYR A 136 5.03 16.97 -0.01
N PHE A 137 4.49 16.11 -0.88
CA PHE A 137 4.73 16.13 -2.32
C PHE A 137 4.29 17.47 -2.93
N VAL A 138 3.06 17.90 -2.66
CA VAL A 138 2.54 19.18 -3.15
C VAL A 138 3.38 20.35 -2.63
N TYR A 139 3.72 20.35 -1.34
CA TYR A 139 4.58 21.40 -0.77
C TYR A 139 5.95 21.45 -1.45
N LYS A 140 6.59 20.31 -1.69
CA LYS A 140 7.90 20.26 -2.35
C LYS A 140 7.85 20.58 -3.84
N ALA A 141 6.77 20.23 -4.52
CA ALA A 141 6.58 20.56 -5.92
C ALA A 141 6.18 22.03 -6.14
N SER A 142 5.66 22.72 -5.10
CA SER A 142 5.21 24.11 -5.21
C SER A 142 6.29 25.08 -5.71
N SER A 143 7.57 24.84 -5.39
CA SER A 143 8.67 25.71 -5.81
C SER A 143 8.95 25.68 -7.31
N SER A 144 8.53 24.61 -8.01
CA SER A 144 8.74 24.42 -9.46
C SER A 144 7.44 24.57 -10.27
N LEU A 145 6.33 24.89 -9.60
CA LEU A 145 4.99 24.99 -10.18
C LEU A 145 4.46 26.42 -10.09
N THR A 146 3.69 26.85 -11.09
CA THR A 146 2.82 28.02 -10.96
C THR A 146 1.61 27.68 -10.08
N ALA A 147 0.89 28.69 -9.57
CA ALA A 147 -0.35 28.45 -8.82
C ALA A 147 -1.37 27.59 -9.60
N SER A 148 -1.47 27.79 -10.92
CA SER A 148 -2.27 26.96 -11.82
C SER A 148 -1.74 25.53 -11.95
N GLY A 149 -0.41 25.34 -11.98
CA GLY A 149 0.23 24.02 -12.02
C GLY A 149 -0.02 23.22 -10.75
N ILE A 150 0.05 23.86 -9.58
CA ILE A 150 -0.28 23.22 -8.29
C ILE A 150 -1.73 22.73 -8.29
N ALA A 151 -2.68 23.60 -8.68
CA ALA A 151 -4.08 23.22 -8.79
C ALA A 151 -4.28 22.05 -9.76
N GLY A 152 -3.59 22.07 -10.92
CA GLY A 152 -3.59 20.99 -11.91
C GLY A 152 -3.10 19.65 -11.35
N VAL A 153 -1.96 19.65 -10.65
CA VAL A 153 -1.39 18.44 -10.02
C VAL A 153 -2.37 17.84 -9.00
N ILE A 154 -2.94 18.68 -8.11
CA ILE A 154 -3.89 18.21 -7.09
C ILE A 154 -5.13 17.63 -7.77
N PHE A 155 -5.71 18.35 -8.72
CA PHE A 155 -6.92 17.91 -9.42
C PHE A 155 -6.69 16.60 -10.17
N PHE A 156 -5.58 16.48 -10.90
CA PHE A 156 -5.21 15.27 -11.63
C PHE A 156 -5.05 14.07 -10.70
N GLN A 157 -4.31 14.22 -9.60
CA GLN A 157 -4.12 13.17 -8.59
C GLN A 157 -5.45 12.70 -8.02
N VAL A 158 -6.30 13.64 -7.57
CA VAL A 158 -7.59 13.31 -6.97
C VAL A 158 -8.49 12.62 -7.99
N MET A 159 -8.57 13.10 -9.22
CA MET A 159 -9.40 12.50 -10.27
C MET A 159 -8.94 11.08 -10.64
N VAL A 160 -7.63 10.88 -10.87
CA VAL A 160 -7.10 9.56 -11.25
C VAL A 160 -7.29 8.56 -10.11
N TRP A 161 -6.94 8.91 -8.87
CA TRP A 161 -7.13 7.99 -7.74
C TRP A 161 -8.60 7.72 -7.44
N SER A 162 -9.48 8.72 -7.54
CA SER A 162 -10.92 8.52 -7.35
C SER A 162 -11.51 7.60 -8.42
N SER A 163 -11.09 7.74 -9.68
CA SER A 163 -11.56 6.87 -10.76
C SER A 163 -11.09 5.42 -10.59
N LEU A 164 -9.82 5.20 -10.21
CA LEU A 164 -9.29 3.88 -9.90
C LEU A 164 -10.02 3.23 -8.73
N LEU A 165 -10.20 3.97 -7.62
CA LEU A 165 -10.89 3.46 -6.43
C LEU A 165 -12.35 3.11 -6.75
N THR A 166 -13.06 4.00 -7.45
CA THR A 166 -14.45 3.77 -7.85
C THR A 166 -14.56 2.56 -8.78
N GLY A 167 -13.64 2.41 -9.73
CA GLY A 167 -13.59 1.27 -10.63
C GLY A 167 -13.40 -0.06 -9.88
N ILE A 168 -12.47 -0.10 -8.92
CA ILE A 168 -12.24 -1.29 -8.08
C ILE A 168 -13.49 -1.60 -7.26
N LEU A 169 -14.07 -0.61 -6.57
CA LEU A 169 -15.28 -0.80 -5.76
C LEU A 169 -16.45 -1.31 -6.59
N TYR A 170 -16.66 -0.76 -7.78
CA TYR A 170 -17.70 -1.20 -8.71
C TYR A 170 -17.50 -2.67 -9.13
N LEU A 171 -16.27 -3.05 -9.50
CA LEU A 171 -15.95 -4.44 -9.85
C LEU A 171 -16.15 -5.39 -8.66
N SER A 172 -15.75 -5.00 -7.46
CA SER A 172 -15.96 -5.80 -6.25
C SER A 172 -17.45 -6.02 -5.95
N LEU A 173 -18.28 -4.97 -6.06
CA LEU A 173 -19.73 -5.08 -5.89
C LEU A 173 -20.36 -5.98 -6.96
N LYS A 174 -19.90 -5.86 -8.22
CA LYS A 174 -20.39 -6.71 -9.31
C LYS A 174 -20.04 -8.18 -9.11
N ILE A 175 -18.81 -8.48 -8.67
CA ILE A 175 -18.40 -9.86 -8.34
C ILE A 175 -19.25 -10.40 -7.19
N HIS A 176 -19.43 -9.61 -6.13
CA HIS A 176 -20.28 -10.00 -5.00
C HIS A 176 -21.71 -10.33 -5.44
N ASN A 177 -22.33 -9.46 -6.23
CA ASN A 177 -23.68 -9.69 -6.75
C ASN A 177 -23.75 -10.91 -7.68
N SER A 178 -22.72 -11.15 -8.49
CA SER A 178 -22.64 -12.33 -9.35
C SER A 178 -22.54 -13.63 -8.55
N ILE A 179 -21.79 -13.63 -7.45
CA ILE A 179 -21.69 -14.79 -6.55
C ILE A 179 -23.04 -15.03 -5.87
N MET A 180 -23.66 -13.98 -5.33
CA MET A 180 -24.98 -14.09 -4.68
C MET A 180 -26.06 -14.61 -5.64
N ALA A 181 -26.07 -14.16 -6.89
CA ALA A 181 -26.99 -14.64 -7.92
C ALA A 181 -26.73 -16.09 -8.36
N SER A 182 -25.51 -16.60 -8.16
CA SER A 182 -25.14 -17.99 -8.50
C SER A 182 -25.43 -18.99 -7.40
N LEU A 183 -25.68 -18.53 -6.17
CA LEU A 183 -26.09 -19.40 -5.08
C LEU A 183 -27.54 -19.84 -5.30
N PRO A 184 -27.86 -21.13 -5.19
CA PRO A 184 -29.24 -21.60 -5.20
C PRO A 184 -29.88 -21.21 -3.85
N ILE A 185 -30.41 -20.00 -3.78
CA ILE A 185 -31.27 -19.52 -2.69
C ILE A 185 -32.72 -19.63 -3.13
#